data_AF-A0A932CC87-F1
#
_entry.id   AF-A0A932CC87-F1
#
_cell.length_a   1.000
_cell.length_b   1.000
_cell.length_c   1.000
_cell.angle_alpha   90.00
_cell.angle_beta   90.00
_cell.angle_gamma   90.00
#
_symmetry.space_group_name_H-M   'P 1'
#
loop_
_entity.id
_entity.type
_entity.pdbx_description
1 polymer ?
#
loop_
_entity_poly.entity_id
_entity_poly.type
_entity_poly.pdbx_seq_one_letter_code
_entity_poly.pdbx_strand_id
1 'polypeptide(L)'
;MKNASKQRAILHMGAKTGKKSVSYIIDSAFLRSPKPYIVQSLLAVAAAAVILTFLRVITHTAIIAALGSSTFIVFALPNTHNAQPRCLIGGHIIGLVSGLIAYLAFSAGLSRLLPNHTELILAIGAAFSIGLAIFLMTITDTEHPPAAGTALGIIIQSWSYQTIIFILAYAVSLALVKWLLKDYLKNLA
;
A
#
# COMPACT_ATOMS: atom_id res chain seq x y z
N MET A 1 58.74 3.99 -7.41
CA MET A 1 58.09 5.33 -7.34
C MET A 1 56.59 5.37 -7.74
N LYS A 2 55.90 4.24 -8.02
CA LYS A 2 54.46 4.22 -8.37
C LYS A 2 53.48 3.99 -7.19
N ASN A 3 53.97 3.70 -5.98
CA ASN A 3 53.09 3.42 -4.82
C ASN A 3 52.73 4.66 -3.98
N ALA A 4 53.58 5.69 -3.96
CA ALA A 4 53.31 6.89 -3.14
C ALA A 4 52.16 7.75 -3.69
N SER A 5 51.96 7.78 -5.01
CA SER A 5 50.86 8.52 -5.65
C SER A 5 49.50 7.84 -5.44
N LYS A 6 49.46 6.51 -5.39
CA LYS A 6 48.23 5.74 -5.12
C LYS A 6 47.78 5.86 -3.67
N GLN A 7 48.72 5.93 -2.72
CA GLN A 7 48.42 6.11 -1.29
C GLN A 7 47.93 7.52 -0.95
N ARG A 8 48.42 8.57 -1.64
CA ARG A 8 47.88 9.94 -1.49
C ARG A 8 46.46 10.08 -2.05
N ALA A 9 46.11 9.35 -3.13
CA ALA A 9 44.75 9.37 -3.66
C ALA A 9 43.73 8.75 -2.69
N ILE A 10 44.11 7.71 -1.94
CA ILE A 10 43.24 7.06 -0.96
C ILE A 10 43.03 7.95 0.28
N LEU A 11 44.06 8.68 0.72
CA LEU A 11 43.95 9.60 1.87
C LEU A 11 43.07 10.83 1.58
N HIS A 12 42.96 11.28 0.33
CA HIS A 12 42.08 12.40 -0.05
C HIS A 12 40.63 12.00 -0.35
N MET A 13 40.32 10.70 -0.51
CA MET A 13 38.93 10.22 -0.67
C MET A 13 38.19 10.04 0.66
N GLY A 14 38.90 9.97 1.80
CA GLY A 14 38.30 9.83 3.14
C GLY A 14 37.81 11.13 3.79
N ALA A 15 37.93 12.29 3.12
CA ALA A 15 37.78 13.60 3.75
C ALA A 15 36.77 14.51 3.04
N LYS A 16 35.58 14.01 2.68
CA LYS A 16 34.45 14.87 2.30
C LYS A 16 33.17 14.50 3.03
N THR A 17 32.70 15.49 3.80
CA THR A 17 31.37 15.64 4.41
C THR A 17 31.16 14.77 5.65
N GLY A 18 31.53 15.22 6.85
CA GLY A 18 30.99 16.43 7.46
C GLY A 18 29.71 16.06 8.20
N LYS A 19 29.83 15.90 9.53
CA LYS A 19 28.77 15.79 10.55
C LYS A 19 27.34 15.99 10.01
N LYS A 20 26.59 14.89 9.87
CA LYS A 20 25.11 14.92 9.83
C LYS A 20 24.56 14.16 11.02
N SER A 21 24.79 14.72 12.21
CA SER A 21 24.02 14.36 13.41
C SER A 21 23.10 15.52 13.70
N VAL A 22 21.99 15.58 12.97
CA VAL A 22 20.80 16.34 13.36
C VAL A 22 19.62 15.38 13.16
N SER A 23 18.89 15.19 14.25
CA SER A 23 17.88 14.17 14.52
C SER A 23 16.99 13.76 13.33
N TYR A 24 16.99 12.46 13.01
CA TYR A 24 16.24 11.77 11.93
C TYR A 24 14.71 11.70 12.12
N ILE A 25 14.09 12.60 12.90
CA ILE A 25 12.65 12.54 13.19
C ILE A 25 11.83 13.23 12.09
N ILE A 26 12.33 14.32 11.52
CA ILE A 26 11.64 15.11 10.48
C ILE A 26 12.48 15.09 9.22
N ASP A 27 11.84 14.82 8.07
CA ASP A 27 12.51 14.81 6.78
C ASP A 27 13.13 16.18 6.46
N SER A 28 14.42 16.16 6.12
CA SER A 28 15.15 17.35 5.68
C SER A 28 14.57 17.97 4.40
N ALA A 29 13.90 17.21 3.54
CA ALA A 29 13.23 17.72 2.35
C ALA A 29 11.97 18.52 2.72
N PHE A 30 11.20 18.07 3.72
CA PHE A 30 10.08 18.83 4.27
C PHE A 30 10.54 20.18 4.83
N LEU A 31 11.63 20.20 5.62
CA LEU A 31 12.17 21.44 6.19
C LEU A 31 12.61 22.45 5.11
N ARG A 32 13.01 21.98 3.93
CA ARG A 32 13.40 22.83 2.80
C ARG A 32 12.21 23.30 1.97
N SER A 33 11.20 22.45 1.79
CA SER A 33 10.04 22.72 0.96
C SER A 33 8.79 22.03 1.51
N PRO A 34 8.08 22.62 2.48
CA PRO A 34 6.93 21.99 3.12
C PRO A 34 5.65 22.03 2.26
N LYS A 35 5.59 22.92 1.26
CA LYS A 35 4.38 23.16 0.45
C LYS A 35 3.82 21.88 -0.19
N PRO A 36 4.61 21.02 -0.88
CA PRO A 36 4.09 19.80 -1.49
C PRO A 36 3.51 18.82 -0.47
N TYR A 37 4.15 18.69 0.71
CA TYR A 37 3.67 17.81 1.78
C TYR A 37 2.30 18.25 2.29
N ILE A 38 2.13 19.55 2.56
CA ILE A 38 0.86 20.10 3.05
C ILE A 38 -0.23 19.97 1.99
N VAL A 39 0.05 20.40 0.76
CA VAL A 39 -0.94 20.37 -0.34
C VAL A 39 -1.36 18.93 -0.66
N GLN A 40 -0.42 18.00 -0.81
CA GLN A 40 -0.75 16.60 -1.13
C GLN A 40 -1.46 15.89 0.03
N SER A 41 -1.13 16.23 1.29
CA SER A 41 -1.87 15.70 2.44
C SER A 41 -3.31 16.22 2.49
N LEU A 42 -3.53 17.51 2.19
CA LEU A 42 -4.89 18.08 2.11
C LEU A 42 -5.68 17.50 0.94
N LEU A 43 -5.05 17.30 -0.22
CA LEU A 43 -5.68 16.63 -1.36
C LEU A 43 -6.03 15.18 -1.04
N ALA A 44 -5.16 14.46 -0.31
CA ALA A 44 -5.44 13.10 0.16
C ALA A 44 -6.66 13.06 1.09
N VAL A 45 -6.74 13.98 2.05
CA VAL A 45 -7.90 14.12 2.95
C VAL A 45 -9.16 14.42 2.14
N ALA A 46 -9.13 15.39 1.24
CA ALA A 46 -10.27 15.76 0.41
C ALA A 46 -10.75 14.58 -0.46
N ALA A 47 -9.82 13.90 -1.15
CA ALA A 47 -10.13 12.75 -1.98
C ALA A 47 -10.72 11.60 -1.16
N ALA A 48 -10.07 11.23 -0.05
CA ALA A 48 -10.56 10.16 0.82
C ALA A 48 -11.93 10.50 1.43
N ALA A 49 -12.14 11.73 1.90
CA ALA A 49 -13.42 12.17 2.43
C ALA A 49 -14.53 12.08 1.38
N VAL A 50 -14.31 12.63 0.17
CA VAL A 50 -15.29 12.57 -0.92
C VAL A 50 -15.63 11.13 -1.28
N ILE A 51 -14.62 10.27 -1.50
CA ILE A 51 -14.84 8.89 -1.92
C ILE A 51 -15.55 8.09 -0.80
N LEU A 52 -15.09 8.19 0.46
CA LEU A 52 -15.69 7.45 1.57
C LEU A 52 -17.12 7.90 1.89
N THR A 53 -17.39 9.20 1.88
CA THR A 53 -18.74 9.73 2.13
C THR A 53 -19.71 9.38 0.99
N PHE A 54 -19.24 9.38 -0.26
CA PHE A 54 -20.07 9.03 -1.41
C PHE A 54 -20.42 7.54 -1.41
N LEU A 55 -19.46 6.68 -1.07
CA LEU A 55 -19.64 5.23 -1.10
C LEU A 55 -20.39 4.66 0.12
N ARG A 56 -20.55 5.42 1.22
CA ARG A 56 -21.38 5.07 2.40
C ARG A 56 -21.14 3.68 3.01
N VAL A 57 -19.90 3.19 3.02
CA VAL A 57 -19.52 1.91 3.64
C VAL A 57 -18.34 2.14 4.60
N ILE A 58 -18.57 2.03 5.91
CA ILE A 58 -17.54 2.23 6.96
C ILE A 58 -17.45 1.00 7.90
N THR A 59 -18.08 -0.12 7.56
CA THR A 59 -18.20 -1.26 8.49
C THR A 59 -16.99 -2.20 8.51
N HIS A 60 -16.00 -2.01 7.62
CA HIS A 60 -14.88 -2.94 7.45
C HIS A 60 -13.51 -2.32 7.72
N THR A 61 -13.08 -2.29 8.99
CA THR A 61 -11.85 -1.65 9.46
C THR A 61 -10.58 -2.05 8.70
N ALA A 62 -10.40 -3.34 8.36
CA ALA A 62 -9.17 -3.77 7.68
C ALA A 62 -9.13 -3.35 6.21
N ILE A 63 -10.30 -3.35 5.56
CA ILE A 63 -10.46 -2.88 4.19
C ILE A 63 -10.24 -1.35 4.16
N ILE A 64 -10.82 -0.62 5.11
CA ILE A 64 -10.63 0.83 5.21
C ILE A 64 -9.15 1.17 5.46
N ALA A 65 -8.46 0.40 6.33
CA ALA A 65 -7.03 0.56 6.54
C ALA A 65 -6.23 0.33 5.25
N ALA A 66 -6.54 -0.73 4.49
CA ALA A 66 -5.94 -0.99 3.19
C ALA A 66 -6.17 0.16 2.20
N LEU A 67 -7.41 0.64 2.06
CA LEU A 67 -7.75 1.74 1.17
C LEU A 67 -7.11 3.08 1.61
N GLY A 68 -6.95 3.29 2.92
CA GLY A 68 -6.18 4.40 3.48
C GLY A 68 -4.69 4.31 3.09
N SER A 69 -4.08 3.13 3.16
CA SER A 69 -2.72 2.90 2.67
C SER A 69 -2.60 3.07 1.15
N SER A 70 -3.61 2.72 0.36
CA SER A 70 -3.65 3.03 -1.08
C SER A 70 -3.65 4.54 -1.33
N THR A 71 -4.44 5.29 -0.56
CA THR A 71 -4.44 6.75 -0.62
C THR A 71 -3.07 7.31 -0.29
N PHE A 72 -2.41 6.79 0.75
CA PHE A 72 -1.04 7.16 1.09
C PHE A 72 -0.09 6.93 -0.09
N ILE A 73 -0.10 5.75 -0.73
CA ILE A 73 0.80 5.49 -1.87
C ILE A 73 0.52 6.45 -3.03
N VAL A 74 -0.75 6.68 -3.37
CA VAL A 74 -1.16 7.55 -4.48
C VAL A 74 -0.71 9.00 -4.26
N PHE A 75 -0.82 9.51 -3.03
CA PHE A 75 -0.52 10.90 -2.73
C PHE A 75 0.89 11.14 -2.20
N ALA A 76 1.54 10.20 -1.53
CA ALA A 76 2.89 10.38 -1.01
C ALA A 76 3.97 9.90 -2.00
N LEU A 77 3.66 8.85 -2.78
CA LEU A 77 4.59 8.16 -3.68
C LEU A 77 4.03 8.02 -5.11
N PRO A 78 3.45 9.08 -5.71
CA PRO A 78 2.70 9.03 -6.96
C PRO A 78 3.46 8.46 -8.16
N ASN A 79 4.79 8.63 -8.20
CA ASN A 79 5.63 8.25 -9.34
C ASN A 79 6.31 6.87 -9.15
N THR A 80 5.92 6.12 -8.12
CA THR A 80 6.41 4.75 -7.92
C THR A 80 5.61 3.74 -8.76
N HIS A 81 6.23 2.58 -9.02
CA HIS A 81 5.56 1.46 -9.70
C HIS A 81 4.27 1.07 -8.99
N ASN A 82 4.31 1.00 -7.66
CA ASN A 82 3.17 0.57 -6.83
C ASN A 82 1.99 1.55 -6.87
N ALA A 83 2.21 2.80 -7.30
CA ALA A 83 1.18 3.82 -7.46
C ALA A 83 0.55 3.82 -8.87
N GLN A 84 1.08 3.07 -9.83
CA GLN A 84 0.52 3.03 -11.18
C GLN A 84 -0.93 2.51 -11.15
N PRO A 85 -1.83 3.03 -12.00
CA PRO A 85 -3.23 2.58 -12.05
C PRO A 85 -3.37 1.06 -12.23
N ARG A 86 -2.49 0.45 -13.04
CA ARG A 86 -2.42 -1.01 -13.24
C ARG A 86 -2.15 -1.72 -11.91
N CYS A 87 -1.15 -1.31 -11.14
CA CYS A 87 -0.82 -1.92 -9.85
C CYS A 87 -1.92 -1.65 -8.81
N LEU A 88 -2.43 -0.42 -8.72
CA LEU A 88 -3.50 -0.05 -7.79
C LEU A 88 -4.77 -0.89 -7.99
N ILE A 89 -5.31 -0.91 -9.22
CA ILE A 89 -6.55 -1.62 -9.51
C ILE A 89 -6.31 -3.13 -9.58
N GLY A 90 -5.28 -3.56 -10.31
CA GLY A 90 -4.92 -4.97 -10.49
C GLY A 90 -4.54 -5.65 -9.18
N GLY A 91 -3.78 -4.95 -8.32
CA GLY A 91 -3.44 -5.43 -6.99
C GLY A 91 -4.68 -5.68 -6.14
N HIS A 92 -5.62 -4.73 -6.06
CA HIS A 92 -6.87 -4.92 -5.32
C HIS A 92 -7.74 -6.05 -5.89
N ILE A 93 -7.78 -6.24 -7.22
CA ILE A 93 -8.44 -7.39 -7.84
C ILE A 93 -7.79 -8.70 -7.38
N ILE A 94 -6.46 -8.79 -7.40
CA ILE A 94 -5.73 -9.97 -6.93
C ILE A 94 -5.97 -10.19 -5.43
N GLY A 95 -5.96 -9.13 -4.62
CA GLY A 95 -6.25 -9.21 -3.21
C GLY A 95 -7.66 -9.75 -2.93
N LEU A 96 -8.67 -9.28 -3.67
CA LEU A 96 -10.04 -9.78 -3.61
C LEU A 96 -10.11 -11.27 -3.98
N VAL A 97 -9.47 -11.68 -5.07
CA VAL A 97 -9.44 -13.08 -5.53
C VAL A 97 -8.76 -13.98 -4.50
N SER A 98 -7.58 -13.60 -4.01
CA SER A 98 -6.85 -14.35 -2.99
C SER A 98 -7.64 -14.48 -1.69
N GLY A 99 -8.26 -13.39 -1.23
CA GLY A 99 -9.12 -13.40 -0.05
C GLY A 99 -10.35 -14.29 -0.22
N LEU A 100 -10.98 -14.28 -1.39
CA LEU A 100 -12.15 -15.11 -1.66
C LEU A 100 -11.78 -16.59 -1.73
N ILE A 101 -10.65 -16.94 -2.37
CA ILE A 101 -10.12 -18.31 -2.39
C ILE A 101 -9.86 -18.79 -0.96
N ALA A 102 -9.21 -17.98 -0.13
CA ALA A 102 -8.92 -18.31 1.25
C ALA A 102 -10.21 -18.45 2.09
N TYR A 103 -11.17 -17.54 1.93
CA TYR A 103 -12.47 -17.64 2.59
C TYR A 103 -13.20 -18.93 2.23
N LEU A 104 -13.24 -19.31 0.95
CA LEU A 104 -13.91 -20.54 0.50
C LEU A 104 -13.22 -21.79 1.06
N ALA A 105 -11.90 -21.84 1.03
CA ALA A 105 -11.14 -22.99 1.51
C ALA A 105 -11.19 -23.14 3.04
N PHE A 106 -10.97 -22.05 3.78
CA PHE A 106 -10.79 -22.09 5.24
C PHE A 106 -12.11 -21.83 5.98
N SER A 107 -12.76 -20.68 5.75
CA SER A 107 -13.96 -20.29 6.51
C SER A 107 -15.22 -21.04 6.10
N ALA A 108 -15.46 -21.21 4.79
CA ALA A 108 -16.64 -21.91 4.29
C ALA A 108 -16.45 -23.43 4.19
N GLY A 109 -15.20 -23.90 4.10
CA GLY A 109 -14.82 -25.31 4.01
C GLY A 109 -14.36 -25.85 5.36
N LEU A 110 -13.09 -25.63 5.69
CA LEU A 110 -12.40 -26.27 6.82
C LEU A 110 -13.04 -25.99 8.18
N SER A 111 -13.49 -24.75 8.45
CA SER A 111 -14.15 -24.39 9.71
C SER A 111 -15.45 -25.14 9.94
N ARG A 112 -16.17 -25.57 8.89
CA ARG A 112 -17.38 -26.39 9.03
C ARG A 112 -17.06 -27.82 9.47
N LEU A 113 -15.89 -28.34 9.10
CA LEU A 113 -15.44 -29.67 9.48
C LEU A 113 -14.85 -29.72 10.89
N LEU A 114 -14.24 -28.62 11.34
CA LEU A 114 -13.53 -28.50 12.61
C LEU A 114 -14.00 -27.26 13.41
N PRO A 115 -15.27 -27.24 13.90
CA PRO A 115 -15.87 -26.07 14.53
C PRO A 115 -15.14 -25.61 15.80
N ASN A 116 -14.50 -26.55 16.52
CA ASN A 116 -13.75 -26.26 17.76
C ASN A 116 -12.43 -25.51 17.52
N HIS A 117 -11.99 -25.35 16.26
CA HIS A 117 -10.71 -24.70 15.90
C HIS A 117 -10.89 -23.47 15.00
N THR A 118 -12.08 -22.85 15.00
CA THR A 118 -12.44 -21.76 14.08
C THR A 118 -11.43 -20.61 14.09
N GLU A 119 -10.96 -20.17 15.25
CA GLU A 119 -9.98 -19.07 15.37
C GLU A 119 -8.62 -19.40 14.73
N LEU A 120 -8.10 -20.61 14.97
CA LEU A 120 -6.85 -21.06 14.37
C LEU A 120 -6.98 -21.21 12.85
N ILE A 121 -8.10 -21.74 12.38
CA ILE A 121 -8.38 -21.89 10.95
C ILE A 121 -8.47 -20.52 10.28
N LEU A 122 -9.10 -19.54 10.93
CA LEU A 122 -9.17 -18.17 10.42
C LEU A 122 -7.78 -17.52 10.35
N ALA A 123 -6.93 -17.70 11.37
CA ALA A 123 -5.58 -17.18 11.38
C ALA A 123 -4.71 -17.78 10.25
N ILE A 124 -4.79 -19.11 10.04
CA ILE A 124 -4.09 -19.79 8.95
C ILE A 124 -4.63 -19.32 7.59
N GLY A 125 -5.95 -19.22 7.44
CA GLY A 125 -6.58 -18.72 6.22
C GLY A 125 -6.18 -17.28 5.91
N ALA A 126 -6.06 -16.43 6.93
CA ALA A 126 -5.61 -15.05 6.79
C ALA A 126 -4.15 -14.98 6.32
N ALA A 127 -3.26 -15.78 6.92
CA ALA A 127 -1.88 -15.89 6.48
C ALA A 127 -1.77 -16.40 5.03
N PHE A 128 -2.57 -17.43 4.69
CA PHE A 128 -2.64 -17.96 3.33
C PHE A 128 -3.13 -16.92 2.33
N SER A 129 -4.20 -16.17 2.66
CA SER A 129 -4.75 -15.09 1.84
C SER A 129 -3.69 -14.02 1.52
N ILE A 130 -2.98 -13.55 2.54
CA ILE A 130 -1.91 -12.55 2.39
C ILE A 130 -0.78 -13.11 1.51
N GLY A 131 -0.30 -14.33 1.81
CA GLY A 131 0.78 -14.96 1.06
C GLY A 131 0.42 -15.19 -0.41
N LEU A 132 -0.81 -15.63 -0.69
CA LEU A 132 -1.31 -15.83 -2.04
C LEU A 132 -1.42 -14.50 -2.80
N ALA A 133 -1.93 -13.43 -2.15
CA ALA A 133 -1.98 -12.10 -2.76
C ALA A 133 -0.58 -11.59 -3.11
N ILE A 134 0.39 -11.71 -2.20
CA ILE A 134 1.78 -11.32 -2.45
C ILE A 134 2.33 -12.11 -3.65
N PHE A 135 2.22 -13.43 -3.61
CA PHE A 135 2.72 -14.31 -4.67
C PHE A 135 2.14 -13.94 -6.05
N LEU A 136 0.81 -13.83 -6.15
CA LEU A 136 0.16 -13.49 -7.40
C LEU A 136 0.56 -12.10 -7.89
N MET A 137 0.56 -11.09 -7.03
CA MET A 137 0.97 -9.73 -7.42
C MET A 137 2.42 -9.67 -7.94
N THR A 138 3.33 -10.45 -7.33
CA THR A 138 4.74 -10.51 -7.77
C THR A 138 4.91 -11.23 -9.11
N ILE A 139 4.03 -12.16 -9.46
CA ILE A 139 4.07 -12.84 -10.77
C ILE A 139 3.46 -11.95 -11.85
N THR A 140 2.40 -11.21 -11.52
CA THR A 140 1.67 -10.37 -12.48
C THR A 140 2.23 -8.96 -12.62
N ASP A 141 3.28 -8.60 -11.89
CA ASP A 141 3.88 -7.26 -11.88
C ASP A 141 2.81 -6.18 -11.58
N THR A 142 2.04 -6.44 -10.52
CA THR A 142 0.97 -5.56 -10.03
C THR A 142 1.10 -5.32 -8.53
N GLU A 143 2.33 -5.14 -8.05
CA GLU A 143 2.64 -4.97 -6.64
C GLU A 143 1.98 -3.71 -6.09
N HIS A 144 0.89 -3.90 -5.36
CA HIS A 144 0.25 -2.86 -4.59
C HIS A 144 0.13 -3.34 -3.15
N PRO A 145 1.12 -3.04 -2.28
CA PRO A 145 1.17 -3.58 -0.92
C PRO A 145 -0.15 -3.47 -0.12
N PRO A 146 -0.93 -2.38 -0.24
CA PRO A 146 -2.23 -2.28 0.44
C PRO A 146 -3.23 -3.39 0.06
N ALA A 147 -3.13 -3.98 -1.13
CA ALA A 147 -4.03 -5.04 -1.57
C ALA A 147 -3.84 -6.35 -0.79
N ALA A 148 -2.69 -6.57 -0.15
CA ALA A 148 -2.54 -7.66 0.81
C ALA A 148 -3.46 -7.44 2.04
N GLY A 149 -3.64 -6.18 2.46
CA GLY A 149 -4.62 -5.80 3.48
C GLY A 149 -6.07 -6.00 3.02
N THR A 150 -6.35 -5.80 1.74
CA THR A 150 -7.65 -6.15 1.12
C THR A 150 -7.91 -7.66 1.19
N ALA A 151 -6.91 -8.48 0.83
CA ALA A 151 -7.00 -9.94 0.91
C ALA A 151 -7.27 -10.43 2.34
N LEU A 152 -6.56 -9.84 3.31
CA LEU A 152 -6.81 -10.06 4.73
C LEU A 152 -8.24 -9.63 5.11
N GLY A 153 -8.66 -8.44 4.70
CA GLY A 153 -9.99 -7.91 5.00
C GLY A 153 -11.12 -8.83 4.56
N ILE A 154 -11.03 -9.41 3.36
CA ILE A 154 -12.05 -10.30 2.79
C ILE A 154 -12.24 -11.58 3.60
N ILE A 155 -11.19 -12.15 4.18
CA ILE A 155 -11.33 -13.38 4.98
C ILE A 155 -11.80 -13.09 6.41
N ILE A 156 -11.30 -12.02 7.06
CA ILE A 156 -11.61 -11.74 8.47
C ILE A 156 -12.94 -11.01 8.66
N GLN A 157 -13.35 -10.20 7.68
CA GLN A 157 -14.57 -9.41 7.71
C GLN A 157 -15.37 -9.84 6.49
N SER A 158 -16.33 -10.74 6.74
CA SER A 158 -17.18 -11.42 5.76
C SER A 158 -17.41 -10.63 4.48
N TRP A 159 -17.14 -11.25 3.33
CA TRP A 159 -17.29 -10.59 2.04
C TRP A 159 -18.75 -10.43 1.62
N SER A 160 -19.02 -9.41 0.83
CA SER A 160 -20.30 -9.19 0.17
C SER A 160 -20.08 -8.54 -1.19
N TYR A 161 -21.08 -8.58 -2.08
CA TYR A 161 -21.03 -7.85 -3.35
C TYR A 161 -20.84 -6.35 -3.14
N GLN A 162 -21.44 -5.78 -2.09
CA GLN A 162 -21.27 -4.37 -1.74
C GLN A 162 -19.81 -4.06 -1.36
N THR A 163 -19.17 -4.93 -0.59
CA THR A 163 -17.76 -4.80 -0.19
C THR A 163 -16.82 -4.87 -1.40
N ILE A 164 -17.06 -5.80 -2.33
CA ILE A 164 -16.28 -5.93 -3.56
C ILE A 164 -16.41 -4.69 -4.44
N ILE A 165 -17.65 -4.25 -4.69
CA ILE A 165 -17.94 -3.04 -5.48
C ILE A 165 -17.31 -1.81 -4.82
N PHE A 166 -17.39 -1.70 -3.49
CA PHE A 166 -16.79 -0.62 -2.72
C PHE A 166 -15.27 -0.53 -2.93
N ILE A 167 -14.55 -1.64 -2.78
CA ILE A 167 -13.09 -1.69 -2.96
C ILE A 167 -12.70 -1.27 -4.39
N LEU A 168 -13.37 -1.83 -5.39
CA LEU A 168 -13.07 -1.54 -6.79
C LEU A 168 -13.42 -0.09 -7.16
N ALA A 169 -14.58 0.41 -6.72
CA ALA A 169 -14.98 1.80 -6.93
C ALA A 169 -14.00 2.76 -6.26
N TYR A 170 -13.52 2.46 -5.06
CA TYR A 170 -12.50 3.25 -4.38
C TYR A 170 -11.18 3.26 -5.15
N ALA A 171 -10.68 2.09 -5.56
CA ALA A 171 -9.43 1.96 -6.31
C ALA A 171 -9.48 2.70 -7.66
N VAL A 172 -10.60 2.58 -8.40
CA VAL A 172 -10.82 3.30 -9.66
C VAL A 172 -10.92 4.80 -9.43
N SER A 173 -11.64 5.24 -8.39
CA SER A 173 -11.75 6.66 -8.05
C SER A 173 -10.40 7.26 -7.70
N LEU A 174 -9.57 6.56 -6.91
CA LEU A 174 -8.20 6.99 -6.62
C LEU A 174 -7.32 7.02 -7.87
N ALA A 175 -7.43 6.03 -8.76
CA ALA A 175 -6.70 6.03 -10.03
C ALA A 175 -7.08 7.25 -10.90
N LEU A 176 -8.38 7.60 -10.94
CA LEU A 176 -8.88 8.77 -11.64
C LEU A 176 -8.36 10.06 -11.01
N VAL A 177 -8.45 10.20 -9.68
CA VAL A 177 -7.92 11.37 -8.95
C VAL A 177 -6.42 11.53 -9.19
N LYS A 178 -5.65 10.44 -9.13
CA LYS A 178 -4.22 10.45 -9.45
C LYS A 178 -3.98 10.97 -10.87
N TRP A 179 -4.74 10.47 -11.85
CA TRP A 179 -4.60 10.87 -13.24
C TRP A 179 -4.91 12.36 -13.44
N LEU A 180 -5.96 12.88 -12.79
CA LEU A 180 -6.35 14.30 -12.82
C LEU A 180 -5.28 15.21 -12.17
N LEU A 181 -4.65 14.73 -11.10
CA LEU A 181 -3.67 15.50 -10.31
C LEU A 181 -2.22 15.23 -10.72
N LYS A 182 -1.96 14.47 -11.77
CA LYS A 182 -0.61 13.98 -12.14
C LYS A 182 0.44 15.09 -12.22
N ASP A 183 0.08 16.28 -12.68
CA ASP A 183 1.00 17.40 -12.88
C ASP A 183 1.32 18.15 -11.56
N TYR A 184 0.53 17.91 -10.51
CA TYR A 184 0.68 18.52 -9.19
C TYR A 184 1.35 17.59 -8.16
N LEU A 185 1.28 16.27 -8.37
CA LEU A 185 1.78 15.27 -7.43
C LEU A 185 3.29 15.03 -7.58
N LYS A 186 4.00 15.03 -6.45
CA LYS A 186 5.44 14.75 -6.36
C LYS A 186 5.72 13.67 -5.32
N ASN A 187 6.79 12.90 -5.49
CA ASN A 187 7.22 11.99 -4.44
C ASN A 187 7.68 12.79 -3.22
N LEU A 188 7.10 12.46 -2.06
CA LEU A 188 7.40 13.08 -0.78
C LEU A 188 8.39 12.25 0.05
N ALA A 189 8.61 10.99 -0.32
CA ALA A 189 9.54 10.05 0.31
C ALA A 189 10.24 9.21 -0.77
#